data_AF-A0A8J8E896-F1
#
_entry.id   AF-A0A8J8E896-F1
#
_cell.length_a   1.000
_cell.length_b   1.000
_cell.length_c   1.000
_cell.angle_alpha   90.00
_cell.angle_beta   90.00
_cell.angle_gamma   90.00
#
_symmetry.space_group_name_H-M   'P 1'
#
loop_
_entity.id
_entity.type
_entity.pdbx_description
1 polymer ?
#
loop_
_entity_poly.entity_id
_entity_poly.type
_entity_poly.pdbx_seq_one_letter_code
_entity_poly.pdbx_strand_id
1 'polypeptide(L)'
;MAERVEYPISVRLPGYVVRKIDELVEKREFRSRSDFIKFAVTFTLGQMMLEEAKELARSLREEEIGEESEEARERLRRGEFKDEEEEVKEILREVEREYKKLMGAE
;
A
#
# COMPACT_ATOMS: atom_id res chain seq x y z
N MET A 1 -18.41 4.06 6.40
CA MET A 1 -18.72 2.89 5.55
C MET A 1 -17.51 1.97 5.64
N ALA A 2 -17.70 0.69 5.99
CA ALA A 2 -16.57 -0.24 6.03
C ALA A 2 -16.13 -0.51 4.60
N GLU A 3 -14.86 -0.22 4.30
CA GLU A 3 -14.17 -0.55 3.06
C GLU A 3 -14.54 -1.98 2.65
N ARG A 4 -15.12 -2.17 1.45
CA ARG A 4 -15.41 -3.51 0.94
C ARG A 4 -14.06 -4.21 0.77
N VAL A 5 -13.85 -5.31 1.50
CA VAL A 5 -12.64 -6.12 1.35
C VAL A 5 -12.66 -6.71 -0.05
N GLU A 6 -11.78 -6.22 -0.92
CA GLU A 6 -11.75 -6.62 -2.34
C GLU A 6 -11.29 -8.07 -2.54
N TYR A 7 -10.41 -8.57 -1.65
CA TYR A 7 -9.87 -9.93 -1.73
C TYR A 7 -9.72 -10.57 -0.33
N PRO A 8 -10.49 -11.62 0.01
CA PRO A 8 -10.33 -12.32 1.28
C PRO A 8 -9.07 -13.20 1.26
N ILE A 9 -8.15 -12.95 2.19
CA ILE A 9 -6.93 -13.75 2.37
C ILE A 9 -7.07 -14.62 3.63
N SER A 10 -6.80 -15.92 3.49
CA SER A 10 -6.78 -16.87 4.61
C SER A 10 -5.36 -17.20 5.02
N VAL A 11 -5.04 -17.07 6.30
CA VAL A 11 -3.70 -17.36 6.86
C VAL A 11 -3.79 -18.42 7.95
N ARG A 12 -2.80 -19.32 8.00
CA ARG A 12 -2.66 -20.30 9.08
C ARG A 12 -1.62 -19.80 10.08
N LEU A 13 -2.05 -19.58 11.32
CA LEU A 13 -1.20 -19.12 12.40
C LEU A 13 -1.12 -20.20 13.50
N PRO A 14 0.03 -20.35 14.17
CA PRO A 14 0.12 -21.18 15.37
C PRO A 14 -0.89 -20.71 16.43
N GLY A 15 -1.49 -21.65 17.17
CA GLY A 15 -2.54 -21.33 18.13
C GLY A 15 -2.12 -20.34 19.22
N TYR A 16 -0.84 -20.32 19.62
CA TYR A 16 -0.34 -19.34 20.59
C TYR A 16 -0.34 -17.91 20.03
N VAL A 17 -0.13 -17.74 18.72
CA VAL A 17 -0.17 -16.43 18.06
C VAL A 17 -1.60 -15.91 18.08
N VAL A 18 -2.56 -16.77 17.71
CA VAL A 18 -4.00 -16.41 17.74
C VAL A 18 -4.41 -15.96 19.14
N ARG A 19 -4.00 -16.69 20.19
CA ARG A 19 -4.27 -16.30 21.58
C ARG A 19 -3.68 -14.94 21.94
N LYS A 20 -2.44 -14.64 21.52
CA LYS A 20 -1.86 -13.32 21.77
C LYS A 20 -2.61 -12.21 21.04
N ILE A 21 -3.06 -12.44 19.81
CA ILE A 21 -3.88 -11.47 19.08
C ILE A 21 -5.19 -11.21 19.84
N ASP A 22 -5.81 -12.28 20.36
CA ASP A 22 -7.02 -12.17 21.18
C ASP A 22 -6.80 -11.32 22.43
N GLU A 23 -5.72 -11.58 23.18
CA GLU A 23 -5.37 -10.79 24.36
C GLU A 23 -5.20 -9.29 24.03
N LEU A 24 -4.63 -8.95 22.87
CA LEU A 24 -4.46 -7.55 22.43
C LEU A 24 -5.80 -6.89 22.10
N VAL A 25 -6.74 -7.64 21.52
CA VAL A 25 -8.10 -7.16 21.26
C VAL A 25 -8.89 -7.01 22.56
N GLU A 26 -8.78 -7.96 23.48
CA GLU A 26 -9.41 -7.92 24.81
C GLU A 26 -8.93 -6.71 25.63
N LYS A 27 -7.62 -6.41 25.57
CA LYS A 27 -7.02 -5.21 26.19
C LYS A 27 -7.39 -3.90 25.50
N ARG A 28 -8.14 -3.95 24.39
CA ARG A 28 -8.52 -2.80 23.55
C ARG A 28 -7.33 -2.05 22.96
N GLU A 29 -6.17 -2.72 22.84
CA GLU A 29 -5.04 -2.18 22.09
C GLU A 29 -5.34 -2.17 20.58
N PHE A 30 -6.16 -3.13 20.14
CA PHE A 30 -6.71 -3.19 18.79
C PHE A 30 -8.23 -3.40 18.83
N ARG A 31 -8.94 -2.85 17.83
CA ARG A 31 -10.42 -2.96 17.77
C ARG A 31 -10.88 -4.33 17.29
N SER A 32 -10.05 -5.03 16.52
CA SER A 32 -10.36 -6.34 15.96
C SER A 32 -9.07 -7.10 15.62
N ARG A 33 -9.17 -8.42 15.42
CA ARG A 33 -8.06 -9.23 14.89
C ARG A 33 -7.60 -8.73 13.52
N SER A 34 -8.55 -8.30 12.68
CA SER A 34 -8.27 -7.77 11.35
C SER A 34 -7.47 -6.47 11.42
N ASP A 35 -7.81 -5.57 12.36
CA ASP A 35 -7.08 -4.31 12.56
C ASP A 35 -5.63 -4.58 12.96
N PHE A 36 -5.41 -5.55 13.87
CA PHE A 36 -4.06 -5.98 14.24
C PHE A 36 -3.29 -6.55 13.05
N ILE A 37 -3.90 -7.45 12.27
CA ILE A 37 -3.25 -8.09 11.12
C ILE A 37 -2.89 -7.05 10.06
N LYS A 38 -3.81 -6.12 9.73
CA LYS A 38 -3.54 -5.01 8.81
C LYS A 38 -2.34 -4.18 9.28
N PHE A 39 -2.36 -3.76 10.55
CA PHE A 39 -1.26 -3.01 11.14
C PHE A 39 0.08 -3.76 11.05
N ALA A 40 0.10 -5.03 11.45
CA ALA A 40 1.31 -5.84 11.45
C ALA A 40 1.89 -6.02 10.04
N VAL A 41 1.05 -6.32 9.05
CA VAL A 41 1.47 -6.48 7.66
C VAL A 41 2.04 -5.17 7.11
N THR A 42 1.33 -4.05 7.28
CA THR A 42 1.80 -2.73 6.83
C THR A 42 3.12 -2.34 7.51
N PHE A 43 3.23 -2.56 8.82
CA PHE A 43 4.45 -2.25 9.55
C PHE A 43 5.65 -3.07 9.05
N THR A 44 5.46 -4.40 8.90
CA THR A 44 6.54 -5.28 8.44
C THR A 44 6.96 -4.97 7.00
N LEU A 45 6.01 -4.70 6.10
CA LEU A 45 6.34 -4.26 4.73
C LEU A 45 7.16 -2.97 4.74
N GLY A 46 6.75 -1.98 5.54
CA GLY A 46 7.51 -0.74 5.68
C GLY A 46 8.92 -0.93 6.23
N GLN A 47 9.13 -1.89 7.15
CA GLN A 47 10.46 -2.23 7.65
C GLN A 47 11.33 -2.89 6.57
N MET A 48 10.78 -3.85 5.81
CA MET A 48 11.48 -4.51 4.70
C MET A 48 11.93 -3.49 3.66
N MET A 49 11.03 -2.61 3.23
CA MET A 49 11.35 -1.55 2.26
C MET A 49 12.43 -0.60 2.78
N LEU A 50 12.39 -0.26 4.08
CA LEU A 50 13.40 0.61 4.68
C LEU A 50 14.78 -0.08 4.76
N GLU A 51 14.81 -1.37 5.03
CA GLU A 51 16.04 -2.16 5.06
C GLU A 51 16.64 -2.30 3.66
N GLU A 52 15.83 -2.64 2.66
CA GLU A 52 16.22 -2.64 1.25
C GLU A 52 16.76 -1.28 0.80
N ALA A 53 16.07 -0.18 1.15
CA ALA A 53 16.53 1.17 0.82
C ALA A 53 17.87 1.51 1.48
N LYS A 54 18.12 1.05 2.71
CA LYS A 54 19.40 1.23 3.40
C LYS A 54 20.52 0.40 2.77
N GLU A 55 20.24 -0.82 2.34
CA GLU A 55 21.21 -1.65 1.63
C GLU A 55 21.56 -1.03 0.28
N LEU A 56 20.54 -0.59 -0.47
CA LEU A 56 20.72 0.11 -1.74
C LEU A 56 21.58 1.38 -1.55
N ALA A 57 21.26 2.21 -0.56
CA ALA A 57 22.01 3.42 -0.25
C ALA A 57 23.48 3.16 0.16
N ARG A 58 23.80 1.99 0.70
CA ARG A 58 25.19 1.59 1.00
C ARG A 58 25.95 1.11 -0.22
N SER A 59 25.24 0.60 -1.23
CA SER A 59 25.84 0.09 -2.47
C SER A 59 25.99 1.13 -3.58
N LEU A 60 25.26 2.24 -3.52
CA LEU A 60 25.26 3.27 -4.56
C LEU A 60 26.47 4.22 -4.44
N ARG A 61 27.13 4.47 -5.56
CA ARG A 61 28.13 5.54 -5.70
C ARG A 61 27.44 6.88 -6.04
N GLU A 62 28.03 8.01 -5.67
CA GLU A 62 27.44 9.35 -5.87
C GLU A 62 27.05 9.64 -7.34
N GLU A 63 27.78 9.07 -8.31
CA GLU A 63 27.47 9.20 -9.74
C GLU A 63 26.18 8.45 -10.12
N GLU A 64 25.96 7.25 -9.58
CA GLU A 64 24.78 6.42 -9.86
C GLU A 64 23.49 7.05 -9.27
N ILE A 65 23.60 7.72 -8.13
CA ILE A 65 22.50 8.48 -7.51
C ILE A 65 22.09 9.69 -8.36
N GLY A 66 23.07 10.34 -9.01
CA GLY A 66 22.82 11.47 -9.90
C GLY A 66 22.04 11.07 -11.14
N GLU A 67 22.47 9.99 -11.80
CA GLU A 67 21.82 9.43 -12.98
C GLU A 67 20.39 8.93 -12.67
N GLU A 68 20.21 8.21 -11.56
CA GLU A 68 18.90 7.70 -11.14
C GLU A 68 17.91 8.84 -10.79
N SER A 69 18.40 9.90 -10.14
CA SER A 69 17.59 11.08 -9.80
C SER A 69 17.17 11.88 -11.03
N GLU A 70 18.07 11.99 -12.02
CA GLU A 70 17.77 12.64 -13.30
C GLU A 70 16.78 11.82 -14.12
N GLU A 71 16.94 10.50 -14.17
CA GLU A 71 16.00 9.58 -14.84
C GLU A 71 14.62 9.60 -14.16
N ALA A 72 14.56 9.57 -12.83
CA ALA A 72 13.31 9.68 -12.08
C ALA A 72 12.61 11.03 -12.34
N ARG A 73 13.36 12.14 -12.41
CA ARG A 73 12.83 13.45 -12.78
C ARG A 73 12.31 13.49 -14.22
N GLU A 74 13.00 12.84 -15.16
CA GLU A 74 12.52 12.72 -16.54
C GLU A 74 11.24 11.88 -16.62
N ARG A 75 11.17 10.73 -15.93
CA ARG A 75 9.97 9.88 -15.87
C ARG A 75 8.78 10.63 -15.26
N LEU A 76 9.01 11.39 -14.18
CA LEU A 76 7.99 12.28 -13.59
C LEU A 76 7.52 13.36 -14.57
N ARG A 77 8.43 13.96 -15.35
CA ARG A 77 8.06 14.93 -16.40
C ARG A 77 7.27 14.30 -17.55
N ARG A 78 7.56 13.04 -17.89
CA ARG A 78 6.88 12.28 -18.95
C ARG A 78 5.57 11.63 -18.50
N GLY A 79 5.32 11.60 -17.18
CA GLY A 79 4.12 10.96 -16.61
C GLY A 79 4.15 9.44 -16.65
N GLU A 80 5.33 8.83 -16.72
CA GLU A 80 5.50 7.38 -16.75
C GLU A 80 5.44 6.82 -15.32
N PHE A 81 4.22 6.50 -14.86
CA PHE A 81 3.98 5.82 -13.57
C PHE A 81 3.71 4.35 -13.84
N LYS A 82 4.70 3.48 -13.62
CA LYS A 82 4.59 2.05 -13.99
C LYS A 82 3.61 1.23 -13.15
N ASP A 83 3.27 1.66 -11.94
CA ASP A 83 2.58 0.77 -10.98
C ASP A 83 1.17 1.21 -10.58
N GLU A 84 0.72 2.41 -10.95
CA GLU A 84 -0.59 2.93 -10.52
C GLU A 84 -1.47 3.40 -11.69
N GLU A 85 -0.98 3.33 -12.93
CA GLU A 85 -1.68 3.93 -14.08
C GLU A 85 -3.03 3.26 -14.38
N GLU A 86 -3.13 1.93 -14.24
CA GLU A 86 -4.38 1.18 -14.42
C GLU A 86 -5.40 1.53 -13.33
N GLU A 87 -4.97 1.53 -12.06
CA GLU A 87 -5.83 1.81 -10.91
C GLU A 87 -6.32 3.27 -10.92
N VAL A 88 -5.43 4.22 -11.24
CA VAL A 88 -5.79 5.63 -11.41
C VAL A 88 -6.74 5.84 -12.59
N LYS A 89 -6.53 5.14 -13.72
CA LYS A 89 -7.47 5.17 -14.85
C LYS A 89 -8.83 4.62 -14.47
N GLU A 90 -8.88 3.59 -13.64
CA GLU A 90 -10.13 2.99 -13.18
C GLU A 90 -10.91 3.95 -12.28
N ILE A 91 -10.22 4.57 -11.31
CA ILE A 91 -10.79 5.60 -10.42
C ILE A 91 -11.31 6.79 -11.23
N LEU A 92 -10.54 7.29 -12.20
CA LEU A 92 -10.96 8.41 -13.05
C LEU A 92 -12.23 8.08 -13.85
N ARG A 93 -12.34 6.85 -14.37
CA ARG A 93 -13.55 6.39 -15.07
C ARG A 93 -14.74 6.23 -14.14
N GLU A 94 -14.52 5.88 -12.88
CA GLU A 94 -15.58 5.81 -11.87
C GLU A 94 -16.09 7.21 -11.51
N VAL A 95 -15.17 8.15 -11.27
CA VAL A 95 -15.48 9.56 -11.00
C VAL A 95 -16.22 10.20 -12.18
N GLU A 96 -15.80 9.93 -13.42
CA GLU A 96 -16.48 10.45 -14.61
C GLU A 96 -17.90 9.88 -14.77
N ARG A 97 -18.09 8.59 -14.47
CA ARG A 97 -19.43 7.96 -14.47
C ARG A 97 -20.34 8.56 -13.41
N GLU A 98 -19.84 8.75 -12.19
CA GLU A 98 -20.57 9.41 -11.10
C GLU A 98 -20.93 10.86 -11.48
N TYR A 99 -19.98 11.61 -12.04
CA TYR A 99 -20.20 12.98 -12.49
C TYR A 99 -21.26 13.09 -13.60
N LYS A 100 -21.20 12.20 -14.60
CA LYS A 100 -22.19 12.12 -15.69
C LYS A 100 -23.60 11.83 -15.17
N LYS A 101 -23.73 10.91 -14.22
CA LYS A 101 -25.01 10.64 -13.53
C LYS A 101 -25.54 11.86 -12.77
N LEU A 102 -24.67 12.57 -12.05
CA LEU A 102 -25.05 13.78 -11.31
C LEU A 102 -25.45 14.94 -12.25
N MET A 103 -24.84 15.02 -13.42
CA MET A 103 -25.12 16.03 -14.45
C MET A 103 -26.26 15.65 -15.40
N GLY A 104 -26.87 14.46 -15.22
CA GLY A 104 -28.01 14.00 -16.03
C GLY A 104 -27.68 13.67 -17.49
N ALA A 105 -26.40 13.40 -17.79
CA ALA A 105 -25.95 12.97 -19.10
C ALA A 105 -25.61 11.47 -19.02
N GLU A 106 -26.53 10.61 -19.45
CA GLU A 106 -26.22 9.18 -19.71
C GLU A 106 -25.33 9.03 -20.96
#